data_AF-A0A316ADD8-F1
#
_entry.id   AF-A0A316ADD8-F1
#
_cell.length_a   1.000
_cell.length_b   1.000
_cell.length_c   1.000
_cell.angle_alpha   90.00
_cell.angle_beta   90.00
_cell.angle_gamma   90.00
#
_symmetry.space_group_name_H-M   'P 1'
#
loop_
_entity.id
_entity.type
_entity.pdbx_description
1 polymer ?
#
loop_
_entity_poly.entity_id
_entity_poly.type
_entity_poly.pdbx_seq_one_letter_code
_entity_poly.pdbx_strand_id
1 'polypeptide(L)'
;MLRDPVDVVVDDVSSRHREVCRDCLWELLDGRRVHLHADNPRRWRAGDVRAVLELTATRLVDYCDLPAHAVPALRAYLDDLSTRDTLHPGSARPAALQKELDREGETFPEAITDRSRWMLAKTIYAAMREDGVDLRDPQATDRWAARFTQLSPAQREPILGHLATEQPGLLVGELFAADGIAVFVEPLPHGERTATSTEVLDDMLDRPGPELGVAAAMAALSGANRLAAILVARDSELLAHLLTVSHWLIGRTTTTRGGLVPADITALVHITGETTAAQRPRSPEEAPHSSRLVRIAEEVGLVVAGTPRWAPGPRLISDPEDVDGDVLLDLWVAVLDVLSRETWARPAATASENSALNAGSALNW
;
A
#
# COMPACT_ATOMS: atom_id res chain seq x y z
N MET A 1 2.34 -16.86 20.43
CA MET A 1 1.90 -15.77 19.54
C MET A 1 2.33 -14.48 20.22
N LEU A 2 3.26 -13.72 19.61
CA LEU A 2 3.66 -12.42 20.15
C LEU A 2 2.50 -11.44 19.94
N ARG A 3 2.15 -10.64 20.96
CA ARG A 3 1.13 -9.58 20.81
C ARG A 3 1.67 -8.46 19.91
N ASP A 4 0.79 -7.80 19.17
CA ASP A 4 1.15 -6.63 18.36
C ASP A 4 1.79 -5.55 19.26
N PRO A 5 2.97 -5.01 18.90
CA PRO A 5 3.62 -3.96 19.67
C PRO A 5 2.75 -2.71 19.91
N VAL A 6 1.85 -2.37 18.98
CA VAL A 6 0.89 -1.26 19.11
C VAL A 6 -0.12 -1.59 20.20
N ASP A 7 -0.74 -2.77 20.17
CA ASP A 7 -1.72 -3.20 21.18
C ASP A 7 -1.14 -3.15 22.60
N VAL A 8 0.09 -3.65 22.77
CA VAL A 8 0.76 -3.65 24.07
C VAL A 8 0.92 -2.24 24.61
N VAL A 9 1.31 -1.29 23.76
CA VAL A 9 1.52 0.11 24.16
C VAL A 9 0.20 0.82 24.43
N VAL A 10 -0.79 0.62 23.57
CA VAL A 10 -2.13 1.21 23.69
C VAL A 10 -2.81 0.74 24.99
N ASP A 11 -2.77 -0.56 25.28
CA ASP A 11 -3.35 -1.12 26.51
C ASP A 11 -2.66 -0.58 27.77
N ASP A 12 -1.33 -0.47 27.74
CA ASP A 12 -0.51 0.05 28.84
C ASP A 12 -0.87 1.51 29.14
N VAL A 13 -0.94 2.36 28.11
CA VAL A 13 -1.28 3.79 28.24
C VAL A 13 -2.73 3.97 28.69
N SER A 14 -3.68 3.29 28.03
CA SER A 14 -5.11 3.44 28.32
C SER A 14 -5.50 2.91 29.71
N SER A 15 -4.74 1.95 30.25
CA SER A 15 -4.93 1.47 31.62
C SER A 15 -4.57 2.51 32.69
N ARG A 16 -3.63 3.40 32.38
CA ARG A 16 -3.14 4.47 33.26
C ARG A 16 -3.88 5.80 33.05
N HIS A 17 -4.24 6.08 31.80
CA HIS A 17 -4.92 7.29 31.36
C HIS A 17 -6.34 6.94 30.90
N ARG A 18 -7.27 6.81 31.86
CA ARG A 18 -8.65 6.38 31.57
C ARG A 18 -9.44 7.38 30.74
N GLU A 19 -8.98 8.61 30.68
CA GLU A 19 -9.48 9.69 29.84
C GLU A 19 -9.06 9.55 28.37
N VAL A 20 -8.06 8.72 28.06
CA VAL A 20 -7.61 8.49 26.68
C VAL A 20 -8.53 7.50 26.00
N CYS A 21 -9.08 7.91 24.85
CA CYS A 21 -9.78 6.99 23.97
C CYS A 21 -8.79 5.97 23.40
N ARG A 22 -8.90 4.72 23.87
CA ARG A 22 -8.05 3.60 23.44
C ARG A 22 -8.05 3.43 21.92
N ASP A 23 -9.24 3.44 21.32
CA ASP A 23 -9.41 3.21 19.88
C ASP A 23 -8.78 4.33 19.06
N CYS A 24 -8.94 5.59 19.47
CA CYS A 24 -8.29 6.71 18.78
C CYS A 24 -6.77 6.65 18.90
N LEU A 25 -6.22 6.28 20.07
CA LEU A 25 -4.76 6.11 20.20
C LEU A 25 -4.27 4.96 19.32
N TRP A 26 -5.02 3.85 19.27
CA TRP A 26 -4.70 2.73 18.41
C TRP A 26 -4.68 3.14 16.94
N GLU A 27 -5.71 3.84 16.44
CA GLU A 27 -5.80 4.32 15.06
C GLU A 27 -4.63 5.24 14.69
N LEU A 28 -4.22 6.14 15.57
CA LEU A 28 -3.08 7.02 15.34
C LEU A 28 -1.77 6.24 15.21
N LEU A 29 -1.54 5.28 16.11
CA LEU A 29 -0.30 4.50 16.12
C LEU A 29 -0.25 3.45 15.02
N ASP A 30 -1.39 2.83 14.72
CA ASP A 30 -1.51 1.89 13.62
C ASP A 30 -1.40 2.60 12.27
N GLY A 31 -2.12 3.71 12.08
CA GLY A 31 -2.00 4.54 10.89
C GLY A 31 -0.57 5.02 10.67
N ARG A 32 0.13 5.42 11.74
CA ARG A 32 1.56 5.74 11.70
C ARG A 32 2.42 4.55 11.26
N ARG A 33 2.16 3.36 11.79
CA ARG A 33 2.89 2.14 11.43
C ARG A 33 2.68 1.80 9.96
N VAL A 34 1.42 1.75 9.52
CA VAL A 34 1.02 1.31 8.18
C VAL A 34 1.42 2.32 7.11
N HIS A 35 1.16 3.62 7.31
CA HIS A 35 1.33 4.65 6.28
C HIS A 35 2.65 5.41 6.35
N LEU A 36 3.32 5.41 7.51
CA LEU A 36 4.61 6.10 7.69
C LEU A 36 5.77 5.13 7.95
N HIS A 37 5.52 3.82 7.87
CA HIS A 37 6.51 2.74 8.05
C HIS A 37 7.32 2.87 9.34
N ALA A 38 6.66 3.29 10.41
CA ALA A 38 7.29 3.53 11.69
C ALA A 38 6.97 2.40 12.67
N ASP A 39 7.52 1.22 12.37
CA ASP A 39 7.23 -0.06 13.04
C ASP A 39 7.42 -0.05 14.55
N ASN A 40 8.34 0.77 15.06
CA ASN A 40 8.55 0.92 16.48
C ASN A 40 7.62 2.04 17.02
N PRO A 41 6.57 1.70 17.79
CA PRO A 41 5.64 2.70 18.29
C PRO A 41 6.30 3.71 19.23
N ARG A 42 7.44 3.36 19.86
CA ARG A 42 8.14 4.19 20.85
C ARG A 42 9.25 5.05 20.25
N ARG A 43 9.52 4.99 18.94
CA ARG A 43 10.56 5.80 18.29
C ARG A 43 9.93 6.94 17.52
N TRP A 44 10.09 8.18 17.98
CA TRP A 44 9.49 9.38 17.39
C TRP A 44 10.54 10.38 16.94
N ARG A 45 10.58 10.72 15.66
CA ARG A 45 11.49 11.73 15.10
C ARG A 45 10.80 13.10 15.06
N ALA A 46 11.60 14.14 14.86
CA ALA A 46 11.06 15.47 14.59
C ALA A 46 10.26 15.43 13.28
N GLY A 47 9.04 15.97 13.29
CA GLY A 47 8.13 15.93 12.15
C GLY A 47 7.13 14.77 12.17
N ASP A 48 7.34 13.74 13.01
CA ASP A 48 6.43 12.57 13.07
C ASP A 48 5.06 12.96 13.62
N VAL A 49 4.99 13.88 14.59
CA VAL A 49 3.72 14.33 15.16
C VAL A 49 2.87 15.02 14.10
N ARG A 50 3.47 15.96 13.36
CA ARG A 50 2.84 16.60 12.22
C ARG A 50 2.40 15.57 11.17
N ALA A 51 3.27 14.62 10.82
CA ALA A 51 2.95 13.61 9.81
C ALA A 51 1.75 12.75 10.21
N VAL A 52 1.65 12.36 11.49
CA VAL A 52 0.50 11.59 12.00
C VAL A 52 -0.78 12.41 11.99
N LEU A 53 -0.75 13.67 12.44
CA LEU A 53 -1.93 14.52 12.43
C LEU A 53 -2.39 14.86 10.99
N GLU A 54 -1.44 15.07 10.08
CA GLU A 54 -1.73 15.25 8.64
C GLU A 54 -2.35 13.98 8.03
N LEU A 55 -1.78 12.82 8.32
CA LEU A 55 -2.33 11.52 7.92
C LEU A 55 -3.76 11.35 8.44
N THR A 56 -4.00 11.73 9.69
CA THR A 56 -5.32 11.62 10.33
C THR A 56 -6.32 12.58 9.67
N ALA A 57 -5.87 13.80 9.35
CA ALA A 57 -6.69 14.80 8.68
C ALA A 57 -7.11 14.36 7.27
N THR A 58 -6.23 13.65 6.54
CA THR A 58 -6.43 13.33 5.12
C THR A 58 -6.95 11.92 4.86
N ARG A 59 -6.53 10.92 5.66
CA ARG A 59 -6.73 9.49 5.35
C ARG A 59 -7.50 8.68 6.38
N LEU A 60 -7.27 8.90 7.68
CA LEU A 60 -7.86 8.03 8.70
C LEU A 60 -9.38 8.23 8.81
N VAL A 61 -10.08 7.11 8.84
CA VAL A 61 -11.52 7.04 9.07
C VAL A 61 -11.78 7.28 10.56
N ASP A 62 -12.73 8.16 10.84
CA ASP A 62 -13.05 8.58 12.20
C ASP A 62 -14.14 7.68 12.82
N TYR A 63 -13.70 6.68 13.59
CA TYR A 63 -14.60 5.78 14.32
C TYR A 63 -14.92 6.25 15.75
N CYS A 64 -14.16 7.22 16.28
CA CYS A 64 -14.12 7.51 17.72
C CYS A 64 -14.11 9.00 18.06
N ASP A 65 -14.53 9.90 17.16
CA ASP A 65 -14.46 11.36 17.31
C ASP A 65 -13.00 11.84 17.45
N LEU A 66 -12.18 11.45 16.47
CA LEU A 66 -10.79 11.89 16.31
C LEU A 66 -10.61 13.42 16.41
N PRO A 67 -11.52 14.29 15.91
CA PRO A 67 -11.39 15.73 16.11
C PRO A 67 -11.28 16.14 17.59
N ALA A 68 -12.03 15.47 18.47
CA ALA A 68 -11.98 15.74 19.91
C ALA A 68 -10.85 14.97 20.63
N HIS A 69 -10.52 13.77 20.16
CA HIS A 69 -9.69 12.84 20.94
C HIS A 69 -8.24 12.68 20.46
N ALA A 70 -7.91 12.97 19.21
CA ALA A 70 -6.60 12.62 18.66
C ALA A 70 -5.44 13.34 19.37
N VAL A 71 -5.55 14.67 19.56
CA VAL A 71 -4.52 15.48 20.21
C VAL A 71 -4.37 15.12 21.70
N PRO A 72 -5.45 15.02 22.51
CA PRO A 72 -5.35 14.54 23.89
C PRO A 72 -4.73 13.13 24.00
N ALA A 73 -5.14 12.19 23.15
CA ALA A 73 -4.62 10.82 23.16
C ALA A 73 -3.11 10.79 22.85
N LEU A 74 -2.69 11.52 21.81
CA LEU A 74 -1.28 11.60 21.44
C LEU A 74 -0.44 12.32 22.50
N ARG A 75 -0.99 13.34 23.16
CA ARG A 75 -0.32 14.05 24.26
C ARG A 75 -0.05 13.14 25.45
N ALA A 76 -1.08 12.43 25.91
CA ALA A 76 -0.98 11.48 27.02
C ALA A 76 0.02 10.36 26.68
N TYR A 77 0.01 9.87 25.44
CA TYR A 77 0.96 8.88 24.99
C TYR A 77 2.42 9.36 25.05
N LEU A 78 2.72 10.53 24.48
CA LEU A 78 4.07 11.08 24.47
C LEU A 78 4.57 11.43 25.89
N ASP A 79 3.67 11.88 26.77
CA ASP A 79 3.98 12.15 28.16
C ASP A 79 4.30 10.86 28.94
N ASP A 80 3.53 9.80 28.74
CA ASP A 80 3.77 8.48 29.34
C ASP A 80 5.14 7.90 28.92
N LEU A 81 5.48 8.00 27.63
CA LEU A 81 6.79 7.55 27.14
C LEU A 81 7.95 8.31 27.80
N SER A 82 7.78 9.62 27.95
CA SER A 82 8.78 10.50 28.56
C SER A 82 8.94 10.24 30.04
N THR A 83 7.84 10.19 30.80
CA THR A 83 7.83 10.02 32.25
C THR A 83 8.44 8.68 32.68
N ARG A 84 8.24 7.63 31.88
CA ARG A 84 8.76 6.29 32.18
C ARG A 84 10.14 6.02 31.57
N ASP A 85 10.74 6.99 30.89
CA ASP A 85 11.99 6.80 30.14
C ASP A 85 11.93 5.60 29.17
N THR A 86 10.76 5.42 28.54
CA THR A 86 10.51 4.33 27.58
C THR A 86 10.55 4.79 26.12
N LEU A 87 10.76 6.09 25.89
CA LEU A 87 11.02 6.65 24.59
C LEU A 87 12.31 6.05 24.00
N HIS A 88 12.27 5.60 22.75
CA HIS A 88 13.44 4.99 22.12
C HIS A 88 14.62 5.99 22.02
N PRO A 89 15.89 5.59 22.23
CA PRO A 89 17.04 6.51 22.24
C PRO A 89 17.23 7.32 20.95
N GLY A 90 16.83 6.75 19.81
CA GLY A 90 16.84 7.41 18.51
C GLY A 90 15.65 8.33 18.23
N SER A 91 14.95 8.80 19.27
CA SER A 91 13.83 9.75 19.18
C SER A 91 14.30 11.19 19.35
N ALA A 92 13.48 12.14 18.88
CA ALA A 92 13.61 13.53 19.26
C ALA A 92 13.34 13.71 20.75
N ARG A 93 13.83 14.83 21.31
CA ARG A 93 13.64 15.14 22.74
C ARG A 93 12.14 15.28 23.06
N PRO A 94 11.66 14.78 24.21
CA PRO A 94 10.24 14.88 24.58
C PRO A 94 9.67 16.29 24.46
N ALA A 95 10.39 17.30 24.95
CA ALA A 95 9.97 18.70 24.87
C ALA A 95 9.80 19.21 23.43
N ALA A 96 10.57 18.68 22.47
CA ALA A 96 10.42 19.04 21.05
C ALA A 96 9.16 18.42 20.45
N LEU A 97 8.87 17.16 20.79
CA LEU A 97 7.66 16.45 20.34
C LEU A 97 6.39 17.09 20.90
N GLN A 98 6.39 17.48 22.18
CA GLN A 98 5.26 18.17 22.80
C GLN A 98 5.03 19.55 22.18
N LYS A 99 6.10 20.32 21.94
CA LYS A 99 5.99 21.61 21.26
C LYS A 99 5.47 21.47 19.82
N GLU A 100 5.86 20.41 19.12
CA GLU A 100 5.30 20.09 17.80
C GLU A 100 3.80 19.78 17.92
N LEU A 101 3.41 18.93 18.88
CA LEU A 101 1.99 18.61 19.12
C LEU A 101 1.14 19.82 19.45
N ASP A 102 1.63 20.75 20.28
CA ASP A 102 0.89 21.97 20.60
C ASP A 102 0.67 22.83 19.36
N ARG A 103 1.70 23.00 18.53
CA ARG A 103 1.61 23.78 17.28
C ARG A 103 0.63 23.17 16.28
N GLU A 104 0.75 21.86 16.01
CA GLU A 104 -0.11 21.20 15.03
C GLU A 104 -1.54 20.96 15.59
N GLY A 105 -1.66 20.80 16.90
CA GLY A 105 -2.94 20.56 17.57
C GLY A 105 -3.90 21.76 17.52
N GLU A 106 -3.38 22.99 17.39
CA GLU A 106 -4.19 24.20 17.23
C GLU A 106 -5.00 24.21 15.92
N THR A 107 -4.42 23.73 14.82
CA THR A 107 -5.03 23.73 13.48
C THR A 107 -5.70 22.41 13.12
N PHE A 108 -5.41 21.35 13.87
CA PHE A 108 -5.89 20.00 13.59
C PHE A 108 -7.43 19.86 13.50
N PRO A 109 -8.26 20.44 14.39
CA PRO A 109 -9.72 20.31 14.30
C PRO A 109 -10.31 20.86 13.00
N GLU A 110 -9.75 21.97 12.49
CA GLU A 110 -10.16 22.51 11.19
C GLU A 110 -9.69 21.57 10.06
N ALA A 111 -8.41 21.17 10.09
CA ALA A 111 -7.81 20.29 9.09
C ALA A 111 -8.54 18.95 8.93
N ILE A 112 -8.95 18.31 10.03
CA ILE A 112 -9.62 17.00 9.97
C ILE A 112 -11.04 17.08 9.40
N THR A 113 -11.69 18.25 9.47
CA THR A 113 -13.04 18.48 8.94
C THR A 113 -13.06 19.04 7.52
N ASP A 114 -11.91 19.44 6.98
CA ASP A 114 -11.79 20.00 5.64
C ASP A 114 -11.88 18.91 4.55
N ARG A 115 -13.09 18.77 3.99
CA ARG A 115 -13.39 17.81 2.92
C ARG A 115 -12.58 18.02 1.64
N SER A 116 -12.01 19.22 1.42
CA SER A 116 -11.16 19.47 0.25
C SER A 116 -9.79 18.79 0.33
N ARG A 117 -9.43 18.27 1.51
CA ARG A 117 -8.16 17.57 1.79
C ARG A 117 -8.34 16.07 1.97
N TRP A 118 -9.57 15.59 1.99
CA TRP A 118 -9.87 14.19 2.26
C TRP A 118 -9.56 13.32 1.05
N MET A 119 -8.79 12.28 1.29
CA MET A 119 -8.54 11.24 0.30
C MET A 119 -9.73 10.29 0.22
N LEU A 120 -9.71 9.40 -0.77
CA LEU A 120 -10.84 8.58 -1.18
C LEU A 120 -11.49 7.81 -0.02
N ALA A 121 -10.69 7.06 0.73
CA ALA A 121 -11.19 6.25 1.84
C ALA A 121 -11.94 7.09 2.88
N LYS A 122 -11.35 8.21 3.33
CA LYS A 122 -11.98 9.08 4.30
C LYS A 122 -13.28 9.69 3.77
N THR A 123 -13.30 10.13 2.52
CA THR A 123 -14.49 10.68 1.87
C THR A 123 -15.63 9.65 1.84
N ILE A 124 -15.35 8.43 1.41
CA ILE A 124 -16.34 7.35 1.32
C ILE A 124 -16.88 6.96 2.71
N TYR A 125 -16.01 6.74 3.70
CA TYR A 125 -16.45 6.32 5.03
C TYR A 125 -17.14 7.44 5.81
N ALA A 126 -16.77 8.70 5.59
CA ALA A 126 -17.51 9.83 6.13
C ALA A 126 -18.94 9.87 5.56
N ALA A 127 -19.10 9.65 4.26
CA ALA A 127 -20.42 9.58 3.62
C ALA A 127 -21.25 8.39 4.12
N MET A 128 -20.64 7.21 4.30
CA MET A 128 -21.29 6.06 4.94
C MET A 128 -21.80 6.40 6.34
N ARG A 129 -20.97 7.06 7.16
CA ARG A 129 -21.34 7.47 8.52
C ARG A 129 -22.48 8.48 8.53
N GLU A 130 -22.48 9.43 7.59
CA GLU A 130 -23.57 10.40 7.40
C GLU A 130 -24.90 9.74 7.03
N ASP A 131 -24.83 8.64 6.26
CA ASP A 131 -25.96 7.77 5.94
C ASP A 131 -26.37 6.83 7.09
N GLY A 132 -25.68 6.87 8.24
CA GLY A 132 -25.97 6.06 9.42
C GLY A 132 -25.50 4.61 9.32
N VAL A 133 -24.53 4.31 8.44
CA VAL A 133 -23.92 2.98 8.33
C VAL A 133 -23.06 2.70 9.57
N ASP A 134 -23.28 1.54 10.21
CA ASP A 134 -22.34 1.03 11.20
C ASP A 134 -21.09 0.50 10.50
N LEU A 135 -19.99 1.25 10.58
CA LEU A 135 -18.73 0.94 9.92
C LEU A 135 -18.04 -0.32 10.49
N ARG A 136 -18.54 -0.86 11.62
CA ARG A 136 -18.07 -2.13 12.20
C ARG A 136 -18.87 -3.35 11.70
N ASP A 137 -19.92 -3.14 10.90
CA ASP A 137 -20.66 -4.20 10.22
C ASP A 137 -20.21 -4.27 8.75
N PRO A 138 -19.34 -5.24 8.38
CA PRO A 138 -18.87 -5.39 7.00
C PRO A 138 -20.00 -5.56 5.99
N GLN A 139 -21.13 -6.17 6.39
CA GLN A 139 -22.27 -6.32 5.48
C GLN A 139 -22.99 -4.99 5.26
N ALA A 140 -22.99 -4.09 6.25
CA ALA A 140 -23.56 -2.76 6.09
C ALA A 140 -22.70 -1.89 5.15
N THR A 141 -21.37 -1.93 5.30
CA THR A 141 -20.44 -1.24 4.40
C THR A 141 -20.55 -1.77 2.98
N ASP A 142 -20.60 -3.09 2.79
CA ASP A 142 -20.79 -3.73 1.47
C ASP A 142 -22.10 -3.32 0.80
N ARG A 143 -23.21 -3.34 1.54
CA ARG A 143 -24.53 -2.92 1.02
C ARG A 143 -24.51 -1.44 0.62
N TRP A 144 -23.84 -0.60 1.38
CA TRP A 144 -23.71 0.82 1.04
C TRP A 144 -22.84 1.01 -0.21
N ALA A 145 -21.69 0.33 -0.29
CA ALA A 145 -20.80 0.40 -1.45
C ALA A 145 -21.50 -0.06 -2.74
N ALA A 146 -22.24 -1.17 -2.69
CA ALA A 146 -23.03 -1.66 -3.82
C ALA A 146 -24.11 -0.66 -4.25
N ARG A 147 -24.80 -0.01 -3.29
CA ARG A 147 -25.75 1.07 -3.59
C ARG A 147 -25.07 2.27 -4.22
N PHE A 148 -23.92 2.68 -3.69
CA PHE A 148 -23.13 3.79 -4.23
C PHE A 148 -22.73 3.52 -5.69
N THR A 149 -22.27 2.31 -6.00
CA THR A 149 -21.95 1.87 -7.36
C THR A 149 -23.14 2.00 -8.32
N GLN A 150 -24.37 1.86 -7.84
CA GLN A 150 -25.57 2.00 -8.68
C GLN A 150 -25.98 3.47 -8.91
N LEU A 151 -25.37 4.43 -8.21
CA LEU A 151 -25.64 5.85 -8.40
C LEU A 151 -25.13 6.34 -9.75
N SER A 152 -25.89 7.22 -10.39
CA SER A 152 -25.44 7.95 -11.58
C SER A 152 -24.25 8.88 -11.25
N PRO A 153 -23.41 9.25 -12.23
CA PRO A 153 -22.33 10.21 -12.05
C PRO A 153 -22.76 11.48 -11.30
N ALA A 154 -23.89 12.07 -11.68
CA ALA A 154 -24.43 13.29 -11.05
C ALA A 154 -24.82 13.11 -9.58
N GLN A 155 -25.17 11.88 -9.16
CA GLN A 155 -25.46 11.56 -7.75
C GLN A 155 -24.18 11.29 -6.95
N ARG A 156 -23.11 10.81 -7.59
CA ARG A 156 -21.81 10.52 -6.95
C ARG A 156 -20.97 11.79 -6.75
N GLU A 157 -21.03 12.71 -7.71
CA GLU A 157 -20.29 13.98 -7.68
C GLU A 157 -20.40 14.74 -6.34
N PRO A 158 -21.59 14.98 -5.74
CA PRO A 158 -21.67 15.67 -4.45
C PRO A 158 -21.07 14.91 -3.27
N ILE A 159 -20.95 13.57 -3.36
CA ILE A 159 -20.31 12.73 -2.33
C ILE A 159 -18.79 12.80 -2.48
N LEU A 160 -18.29 12.66 -3.71
CA LEU A 160 -16.86 12.65 -4.02
C LEU A 160 -16.22 14.04 -3.97
N GLY A 161 -17.00 15.10 -4.20
CA GLY A 161 -16.53 16.48 -4.14
C GLY A 161 -15.35 16.74 -5.09
N HIS A 162 -14.24 17.25 -4.55
CA HIS A 162 -13.04 17.56 -5.34
C HIS A 162 -12.45 16.33 -6.03
N LEU A 163 -12.59 15.13 -5.45
CA LEU A 163 -12.07 13.88 -6.02
C LEU A 163 -12.72 13.54 -7.36
N ALA A 164 -13.98 13.91 -7.59
CA ALA A 164 -14.64 13.71 -8.88
C ALA A 164 -14.00 14.56 -10.00
N THR A 165 -13.50 15.75 -9.66
CA THR A 165 -12.80 16.63 -10.61
C THR A 165 -11.40 16.13 -10.90
N GLU A 166 -10.68 15.69 -9.87
CA GLU A 166 -9.29 15.21 -10.00
C GLU A 166 -9.21 13.81 -10.62
N GLN A 167 -10.21 12.96 -10.35
CA GLN A 167 -10.28 11.57 -10.79
C GLN A 167 -11.68 11.24 -11.35
N PRO A 168 -11.99 11.66 -12.59
CA PRO A 168 -13.31 11.44 -13.20
C PRO A 168 -13.71 9.96 -13.27
N GLY A 169 -12.75 9.03 -13.27
CA GLY A 169 -12.99 7.58 -13.22
C GLY A 169 -13.84 7.12 -12.03
N LEU A 170 -13.76 7.82 -10.89
CA LEU A 170 -14.56 7.53 -9.69
C LEU A 170 -16.07 7.68 -9.93
N LEU A 171 -16.46 8.48 -10.93
CA LEU A 171 -17.87 8.69 -11.30
C LEU A 171 -18.48 7.48 -12.02
N VAL A 172 -17.66 6.61 -12.60
CA VAL A 172 -18.11 5.47 -13.41
C VAL A 172 -17.66 4.12 -12.88
N GLY A 173 -16.66 4.09 -11.99
CA GLY A 173 -16.14 2.88 -11.38
C GLY A 173 -17.11 2.14 -10.45
N GLU A 174 -16.80 0.89 -10.14
CA GLU A 174 -17.39 0.12 -9.05
C GLU A 174 -16.61 0.39 -7.76
N LEU A 175 -17.32 0.85 -6.73
CA LEU A 175 -16.75 1.06 -5.40
C LEU A 175 -16.71 -0.26 -4.63
N PHE A 176 -15.57 -0.52 -4.03
CA PHE A 176 -15.37 -1.51 -2.99
C PHE A 176 -14.84 -0.85 -1.73
N ALA A 177 -15.37 -1.22 -0.57
CA ALA A 177 -14.94 -0.66 0.70
C ALA A 177 -14.98 -1.70 1.82
N ALA A 178 -13.83 -1.91 2.47
CA ALA A 178 -13.69 -2.82 3.61
C ALA A 178 -12.61 -2.29 4.57
N ASP A 179 -12.75 -2.49 5.87
CA ASP A 179 -11.72 -2.21 6.89
C ASP A 179 -11.04 -0.82 6.79
N GLY A 180 -11.84 0.24 6.57
CA GLY A 180 -11.33 1.62 6.48
C GLY A 180 -10.65 1.95 5.14
N ILE A 181 -10.75 1.06 4.16
CA ILE A 181 -10.21 1.20 2.82
C ILE A 181 -11.36 1.39 1.84
N ALA A 182 -11.16 2.26 0.84
CA ALA A 182 -12.02 2.34 -0.34
C ALA A 182 -11.20 2.26 -1.63
N VAL A 183 -11.70 1.52 -2.62
CA VAL A 183 -11.09 1.34 -3.94
C VAL A 183 -12.17 1.46 -5.01
N PHE A 184 -11.84 2.09 -6.13
CA PHE A 184 -12.69 2.10 -7.32
C PHE A 184 -12.05 1.28 -8.43
N VAL A 185 -12.86 0.46 -9.09
CA VAL A 185 -12.46 -0.30 -10.27
C VAL A 185 -13.25 0.23 -11.46
N GLU A 186 -12.57 0.83 -12.43
CA GLU A 186 -13.23 1.28 -13.64
C GLU A 186 -13.77 0.07 -14.44
N PRO A 187 -15.02 0.13 -14.92
CA PRO A 187 -15.51 -0.89 -15.83
C PRO A 187 -14.70 -0.83 -17.13
N LEU A 188 -14.06 -1.95 -17.49
CA LEU A 188 -13.36 -2.06 -18.78
C LEU A 188 -14.33 -1.70 -19.92
N PRO A 189 -13.91 -0.86 -20.88
CA PRO A 189 -14.75 -0.51 -22.01
C PRO A 189 -15.00 -1.78 -22.85
N HIS A 190 -16.25 -2.22 -22.83
CA HIS A 190 -16.91 -3.19 -23.71
C HIS A 190 -15.99 -4.23 -24.40
N GLY A 191 -15.77 -5.38 -23.76
CA GLY A 191 -15.61 -6.67 -24.45
C GLY A 191 -14.27 -6.99 -25.12
N GLU A 192 -13.28 -6.10 -25.13
CA GLU A 192 -11.93 -6.43 -25.63
C GLU A 192 -10.92 -6.51 -24.48
N ARG A 193 -10.58 -7.75 -24.11
CA ARG A 193 -9.45 -8.06 -23.23
C ARG A 193 -8.14 -7.93 -24.03
N THR A 194 -7.63 -6.72 -24.19
CA THR A 194 -6.23 -6.49 -24.55
C THR A 194 -5.83 -5.10 -24.09
N ALA A 195 -5.09 -5.03 -22.98
CA ALA A 195 -4.23 -3.89 -22.68
C ALA A 195 -2.81 -4.31 -23.07
N THR A 196 -2.14 -3.53 -23.91
CA THR A 196 -0.81 -3.81 -24.45
C THR A 196 0.28 -3.73 -23.37
N SER A 197 1.17 -4.72 -23.39
CA SER A 197 1.89 -5.34 -22.26
C SER A 197 3.20 -4.68 -21.80
N THR A 198 3.35 -3.36 -21.91
CA THR A 198 4.64 -2.71 -21.55
C THR A 198 4.48 -1.33 -20.93
N GLU A 199 3.57 -0.50 -21.46
CA GLU A 199 3.33 0.84 -20.91
C GLU A 199 2.61 0.82 -19.55
N VAL A 200 1.73 -0.16 -19.32
CA VAL A 200 0.96 -0.28 -18.05
C VAL A 200 1.87 -0.73 -16.90
N LEU A 201 2.81 -1.62 -17.16
CA LEU A 201 3.73 -2.13 -16.14
C LEU A 201 4.78 -1.07 -15.78
N ASP A 202 5.30 -0.32 -16.75
CA ASP A 202 6.23 0.79 -16.48
C ASP A 202 5.53 1.97 -15.76
N ASP A 203 4.29 2.33 -16.14
CA ASP A 203 3.52 3.41 -15.47
C ASP A 203 3.11 3.04 -14.03
N MET A 204 2.81 1.76 -13.76
CA MET A 204 2.56 1.24 -12.40
C MET A 204 3.82 1.16 -11.53
N LEU A 205 5.01 1.00 -12.12
CA LEU A 205 6.26 0.83 -11.39
C LEU A 205 7.03 2.14 -11.16
N ASP A 206 6.81 3.18 -11.98
CA ASP A 206 7.52 4.46 -11.92
C ASP A 206 6.73 5.64 -11.32
N ARG A 207 5.41 5.51 -11.10
CA ARG A 207 4.62 6.55 -10.43
C ARG A 207 4.59 6.41 -8.90
N PRO A 208 4.99 7.44 -8.12
CA PRO A 208 4.66 7.50 -6.71
C PRO A 208 3.18 7.87 -6.56
N GLY A 209 2.32 6.84 -6.50
CA GLY A 209 0.86 6.92 -6.33
C GLY A 209 0.06 6.64 -7.62
N PRO A 210 -1.12 5.98 -7.55
CA PRO A 210 -2.15 6.23 -6.53
C PRO A 210 -2.62 4.99 -5.73
N GLU A 211 -3.01 5.26 -4.49
CA GLU A 211 -4.12 4.67 -3.67
C GLU A 211 -4.48 3.17 -3.66
N LEU A 212 -3.76 2.27 -4.31
CA LEU A 212 -3.81 0.86 -3.94
C LEU A 212 -2.75 0.62 -2.87
N GLY A 213 -3.13 0.88 -1.62
CA GLY A 213 -2.66 -0.04 -0.59
C GLY A 213 -3.06 -1.42 -1.10
N VAL A 214 -2.11 -2.25 -1.43
CA VAL A 214 -2.45 -3.49 -2.12
C VAL A 214 -3.24 -4.43 -1.20
N ALA A 215 -2.93 -4.42 0.10
CA ALA A 215 -3.76 -5.00 1.15
C ALA A 215 -5.22 -4.49 1.16
N ALA A 216 -5.41 -3.28 0.65
CA ALA A 216 -6.65 -2.54 0.58
C ALA A 216 -7.52 -2.96 -0.61
N ALA A 217 -6.93 -3.08 -1.80
CA ALA A 217 -7.57 -3.77 -2.92
C ALA A 217 -7.83 -5.25 -2.60
N MET A 218 -6.95 -5.90 -1.83
CA MET A 218 -7.12 -7.29 -1.42
C MET A 218 -8.29 -7.50 -0.45
N ALA A 219 -8.53 -6.61 0.52
CA ALA A 219 -9.69 -6.69 1.42
C ALA A 219 -11.02 -6.55 0.64
N ALA A 220 -11.07 -5.56 -0.26
CA ALA A 220 -12.17 -5.33 -1.20
C ALA A 220 -12.46 -6.53 -2.12
N LEU A 221 -11.41 -7.24 -2.54
CA LEU A 221 -11.49 -8.40 -3.43
C LEU A 221 -11.79 -9.73 -2.68
N SER A 222 -11.58 -9.78 -1.36
CA SER A 222 -11.79 -10.99 -0.54
C SER A 222 -13.26 -11.29 -0.20
N GLY A 223 -14.14 -10.28 -0.34
CA GLY A 223 -15.59 -10.38 -0.12
C GLY A 223 -16.41 -10.69 -1.38
N ALA A 224 -17.46 -9.90 -1.63
CA ALA A 224 -18.54 -10.16 -2.59
C ALA A 224 -18.14 -10.43 -4.06
N ASN A 225 -16.89 -10.18 -4.46
CA ASN A 225 -16.39 -10.41 -5.81
C ASN A 225 -15.09 -11.26 -5.85
N ARG A 226 -14.95 -12.25 -4.95
CA ARG A 226 -13.87 -13.26 -4.97
C ARG A 226 -13.60 -13.84 -6.37
N LEU A 227 -14.66 -14.11 -7.14
CA LEU A 227 -14.52 -14.60 -8.51
C LEU A 227 -13.85 -13.56 -9.43
N ALA A 228 -14.22 -12.28 -9.32
CA ALA A 228 -13.57 -11.22 -10.09
C ALA A 228 -12.09 -11.07 -9.69
N ALA A 229 -11.77 -11.20 -8.40
CA ALA A 229 -10.40 -11.20 -7.91
C ALA A 229 -9.56 -12.34 -8.50
N ILE A 230 -10.12 -13.55 -8.54
CA ILE A 230 -9.50 -14.72 -9.17
C ILE A 230 -9.29 -14.47 -10.66
N LEU A 231 -10.26 -13.89 -11.35
CA LEU A 231 -10.14 -13.55 -12.78
C LEU A 231 -9.06 -12.49 -13.02
N VAL A 232 -8.98 -11.45 -12.19
CA VAL A 232 -7.90 -10.45 -12.25
C VAL A 232 -6.53 -11.07 -11.98
N ALA A 233 -6.42 -11.94 -10.97
CA ALA A 233 -5.20 -12.67 -10.67
C ALA A 233 -4.78 -13.56 -11.85
N ARG A 234 -5.75 -14.24 -12.47
CA ARG A 234 -5.53 -15.12 -13.63
C ARG A 234 -5.12 -14.36 -14.88
N ASP A 235 -5.72 -13.21 -15.12
CA ASP A 235 -5.42 -12.35 -16.26
C ASP A 235 -4.21 -11.42 -16.00
N SER A 236 -3.52 -11.56 -14.86
CA SER A 236 -2.37 -10.73 -14.48
C SER A 236 -1.10 -11.10 -15.25
N GLU A 237 -0.64 -10.18 -16.12
CA GLU A 237 0.62 -10.32 -16.84
C GLU A 237 1.84 -10.41 -15.91
N LEU A 238 1.83 -9.66 -14.80
CA LEU A 238 2.90 -9.74 -13.81
C LEU A 238 3.01 -11.15 -13.22
N LEU A 239 1.88 -11.74 -12.85
CA LEU A 239 1.86 -13.09 -12.30
C LEU A 239 2.31 -14.11 -13.36
N ALA A 240 1.86 -13.97 -14.60
CA ALA A 240 2.30 -14.81 -15.72
C ALA A 240 3.82 -14.70 -15.96
N HIS A 241 4.40 -13.49 -15.92
CA HIS A 241 5.84 -13.28 -16.03
C HIS A 241 6.61 -13.88 -14.85
N LEU A 242 6.13 -13.71 -13.62
CA LEU A 242 6.75 -14.30 -12.43
C LEU A 242 6.77 -15.82 -12.51
N LEU A 243 5.66 -16.45 -12.92
CA LEU A 243 5.59 -17.90 -13.09
C LEU A 243 6.52 -18.39 -14.21
N THR A 244 6.53 -17.68 -15.35
CA THR A 244 7.42 -17.99 -16.48
C THR A 244 8.90 -17.94 -16.07
N VAL A 245 9.31 -16.86 -15.42
CA VAL A 245 10.68 -16.69 -14.89
C VAL A 245 10.99 -17.77 -13.86
N SER A 246 10.06 -18.06 -12.95
CA SER A 246 10.24 -19.06 -11.89
C SER A 246 10.46 -20.45 -12.47
N HIS A 247 9.61 -20.89 -13.41
CA HIS A 247 9.77 -22.18 -14.10
C HIS A 247 11.07 -22.26 -14.89
N TRP A 248 11.45 -21.17 -15.56
CA TRP A 248 12.68 -21.11 -16.32
C TRP A 248 13.93 -21.24 -15.44
N LEU A 249 13.89 -20.69 -14.21
CA LEU A 249 15.01 -20.78 -13.26
C LEU A 249 15.26 -22.19 -12.74
N ILE A 250 14.23 -23.04 -12.63
CA ILE A 250 14.35 -24.35 -11.95
C ILE A 250 15.44 -25.22 -12.57
N GLY A 251 16.36 -25.70 -11.73
CA GLY A 251 17.49 -26.54 -12.13
C GLY A 251 18.67 -25.79 -12.74
N ARG A 252 18.54 -24.47 -12.99
CA ARG A 252 19.67 -23.64 -13.43
C ARG A 252 20.66 -23.38 -12.29
N THR A 253 21.90 -23.12 -12.65
CA THR A 253 22.99 -22.90 -11.70
C THR A 253 22.89 -21.53 -11.04
N THR A 254 23.11 -21.47 -9.73
CA THR A 254 23.29 -20.21 -9.00
C THR A 254 24.77 -19.87 -8.86
N THR A 255 25.07 -18.62 -8.53
CA THR A 255 26.36 -18.23 -7.99
C THR A 255 26.60 -18.86 -6.61
N THR A 256 27.82 -18.77 -6.10
CA THR A 256 28.16 -19.22 -4.73
C THR A 256 27.42 -18.48 -3.62
N ARG A 257 26.80 -17.33 -3.94
CA ARG A 257 25.95 -16.55 -3.03
C ARG A 257 24.46 -16.78 -3.26
N GLY A 258 24.08 -17.75 -4.08
CA GLY A 258 22.69 -18.06 -4.41
C GLY A 258 22.05 -17.16 -5.49
N GLY A 259 22.74 -16.12 -5.98
CA GLY A 259 22.18 -15.23 -7.02
C GLY A 259 22.30 -15.77 -8.46
N LEU A 260 21.76 -15.00 -9.41
CA LEU A 260 21.83 -15.26 -10.85
C LEU A 260 23.26 -15.26 -11.38
N VAL A 261 23.58 -16.19 -12.30
CA VAL A 261 24.82 -16.14 -13.07
C VAL A 261 24.70 -15.18 -14.24
N PRO A 262 25.80 -14.54 -14.72
CA PRO A 262 25.73 -13.54 -15.80
C PRO A 262 25.04 -14.01 -17.09
N ALA A 263 25.21 -15.28 -17.47
CA ALA A 263 24.54 -15.85 -18.64
C ALA A 263 23.01 -15.89 -18.46
N ASP A 264 22.53 -16.08 -17.23
CA ASP A 264 21.12 -16.15 -16.91
C ASP A 264 20.49 -14.77 -16.86
N ILE A 265 21.23 -13.75 -16.40
CA ILE A 265 20.79 -12.35 -16.44
C ILE A 265 20.51 -11.93 -17.90
N THR A 266 21.44 -12.23 -18.82
CA THR A 266 21.25 -11.94 -20.24
C THR A 266 20.02 -12.67 -20.81
N ALA A 267 19.80 -13.92 -20.44
CA ALA A 267 18.65 -14.68 -20.91
C ALA A 267 17.32 -14.15 -20.36
N LEU A 268 17.28 -13.76 -19.08
CA LEU A 268 16.10 -13.18 -18.45
C LEU A 268 15.70 -11.86 -19.11
N VAL A 269 16.65 -10.99 -19.44
CA VAL A 269 16.38 -9.74 -20.15
C VAL A 269 15.65 -9.97 -21.47
N HIS A 270 16.00 -11.04 -22.20
CA HIS A 270 15.27 -11.42 -23.41
C HIS A 270 13.87 -11.99 -23.12
N ILE A 271 13.72 -12.75 -22.03
CA ILE A 271 12.43 -13.33 -21.62
C ILE A 271 11.45 -12.24 -21.16
N THR A 272 11.94 -11.25 -20.42
CA THR A 272 11.12 -10.17 -19.86
C THR A 272 10.94 -8.99 -20.81
N GLY A 273 11.61 -9.00 -21.97
CA GLY A 273 11.60 -7.87 -22.90
C GLY A 273 12.26 -6.61 -22.35
N GLU A 274 13.09 -6.74 -21.31
CA GLU A 274 13.74 -5.59 -20.67
C GLU A 274 14.70 -4.91 -21.64
N THR A 275 14.59 -3.59 -21.79
CA THR A 275 15.55 -2.82 -22.59
C THR A 275 16.69 -2.37 -21.70
N THR A 276 17.88 -2.95 -21.90
CA THR A 276 19.08 -2.61 -21.13
C THR A 276 20.05 -1.77 -21.95
N ALA A 277 20.72 -0.78 -21.32
CA ALA A 277 21.77 0.01 -21.99
C ALA A 277 22.98 -0.84 -22.39
N ALA A 278 23.25 -1.93 -21.65
CA ALA A 278 24.27 -2.90 -21.98
C ALA A 278 23.68 -3.97 -22.92
N GLN A 279 24.36 -4.26 -24.03
CA GLN A 279 23.99 -5.37 -24.92
C GLN A 279 24.10 -6.76 -24.26
N ARG A 280 24.83 -6.86 -23.14
CA ARG A 280 25.04 -8.13 -22.42
C ARG A 280 25.23 -7.87 -20.92
N PRO A 281 24.14 -7.76 -20.15
CA PRO A 281 24.21 -7.45 -18.73
C PRO A 281 24.92 -8.59 -17.98
N ARG A 282 25.85 -8.21 -17.12
CA ARG A 282 26.72 -9.08 -16.31
C ARG A 282 26.39 -9.03 -14.83
N SER A 283 25.71 -7.98 -14.38
CA SER A 283 25.27 -7.81 -13.01
C SER A 283 23.76 -7.59 -12.94
N PRO A 284 23.13 -7.87 -11.78
CA PRO A 284 21.73 -7.57 -11.55
C PRO A 284 21.38 -6.09 -11.73
N GLU A 285 22.34 -5.19 -11.47
CA GLU A 285 22.19 -3.73 -11.60
C GLU A 285 22.01 -3.28 -13.06
N GLU A 286 22.54 -4.06 -14.01
CA GLU A 286 22.43 -3.78 -15.45
C GLU A 286 21.11 -4.31 -16.06
N ALA A 287 20.32 -5.06 -15.28
CA ALA A 287 19.02 -5.61 -15.63
C ALA A 287 18.05 -5.54 -14.43
N PRO A 288 17.70 -4.30 -13.99
CA PRO A 288 16.91 -4.09 -12.79
C PRO A 288 15.53 -4.74 -12.81
N HIS A 289 14.84 -4.81 -13.95
CA HIS A 289 13.50 -5.41 -14.04
C HIS A 289 13.58 -6.93 -13.88
N SER A 290 14.45 -7.59 -14.64
CA SER A 290 14.71 -9.03 -14.54
C SER A 290 15.11 -9.43 -13.13
N SER A 291 16.03 -8.68 -12.53
CA SER A 291 16.53 -8.94 -11.17
C SER A 291 15.44 -8.74 -10.11
N ARG A 292 14.57 -7.76 -10.31
CA ARG A 292 13.42 -7.51 -9.45
C ARG A 292 12.41 -8.65 -9.50
N LEU A 293 12.09 -9.17 -10.68
CA LEU A 293 11.19 -10.33 -10.81
C LEU A 293 11.74 -11.56 -10.09
N VAL A 294 13.04 -11.83 -10.18
CA VAL A 294 13.66 -12.95 -9.45
C VAL A 294 13.60 -12.75 -7.95
N ARG A 295 13.85 -11.53 -7.45
CA ARG A 295 13.72 -11.21 -6.02
C ARG A 295 12.28 -11.41 -5.53
N ILE A 296 11.29 -10.91 -6.27
CA ILE A 296 9.88 -11.10 -5.94
C ILE A 296 9.55 -12.59 -5.90
N ALA A 297 9.99 -13.36 -6.91
CA ALA A 297 9.77 -14.80 -6.98
C ALA A 297 10.37 -15.56 -5.79
N GLU A 298 11.55 -15.19 -5.32
CA GLU A 298 12.12 -15.73 -4.07
C GLU A 298 11.27 -15.36 -2.85
N GLU A 299 10.92 -14.09 -2.71
CA GLU A 299 10.23 -13.55 -1.54
C GLU A 299 8.81 -14.11 -1.39
N VAL A 300 8.10 -14.32 -2.51
CA VAL A 300 6.79 -14.97 -2.51
C VAL A 300 6.86 -16.50 -2.45
N GLY A 301 8.07 -17.09 -2.50
CA GLY A 301 8.27 -18.53 -2.40
C GLY A 301 7.91 -19.32 -3.67
N LEU A 302 8.04 -18.72 -4.85
CA LEU A 302 7.95 -19.41 -6.14
C LEU A 302 9.25 -20.16 -6.48
N VAL A 303 10.39 -19.61 -6.07
CA VAL A 303 11.70 -20.26 -6.22
C VAL A 303 12.50 -20.17 -4.92
N VAL A 304 13.45 -21.08 -4.76
CA VAL A 304 14.44 -21.01 -3.67
C VAL A 304 15.83 -21.03 -4.28
N ALA A 305 16.63 -20.01 -3.95
CA ALA A 305 18.05 -19.99 -4.27
C ALA A 305 18.79 -21.08 -3.49
N GLY A 306 19.04 -22.21 -4.14
CA GLY A 306 19.86 -23.30 -3.59
C GLY A 306 21.29 -23.20 -4.11
N THR A 307 22.27 -23.63 -3.30
CA THR A 307 23.63 -23.86 -3.82
C THR A 307 23.76 -25.35 -4.16
N PRO A 308 23.96 -25.76 -5.43
CA PRO A 308 24.39 -24.94 -6.57
C PRO A 308 23.29 -24.58 -7.58
N ARG A 309 22.01 -24.84 -7.30
CA ARG A 309 20.91 -24.70 -8.27
C ARG A 309 19.65 -24.14 -7.65
N TRP A 310 18.87 -23.43 -8.46
CA TRP A 310 17.51 -23.03 -8.13
C TRP A 310 16.61 -24.26 -7.96
N ALA A 311 15.83 -24.25 -6.89
CA ALA A 311 14.83 -25.27 -6.58
C ALA A 311 13.41 -24.67 -6.64
N PRO A 312 12.39 -25.48 -6.94
CA PRO A 312 11.01 -25.01 -6.90
C PRO A 312 10.65 -24.62 -5.47
N GLY A 313 10.02 -23.45 -5.32
CA GLY A 313 9.49 -23.00 -4.05
C GLY A 313 8.14 -23.64 -3.72
N PRO A 314 7.67 -23.54 -2.46
CA PRO A 314 6.43 -24.18 -2.01
C PRO A 314 5.16 -23.63 -2.66
N ARG A 315 5.22 -22.44 -3.28
CA ARG A 315 4.08 -21.78 -3.93
C ARG A 315 4.15 -21.85 -5.45
N LEU A 316 5.14 -22.55 -6.04
CA LEU A 316 5.25 -22.67 -7.48
C LEU A 316 4.07 -23.48 -8.03
N ILE A 317 3.28 -22.85 -8.90
CA ILE A 317 2.16 -23.49 -9.60
C ILE A 317 2.58 -23.79 -11.05
N SER A 318 2.23 -24.97 -11.55
CA SER A 318 2.61 -25.41 -12.90
C SER A 318 1.81 -24.70 -13.98
N ASP A 319 0.51 -24.52 -13.75
CA ASP A 319 -0.40 -23.87 -14.68
C ASP A 319 -1.43 -23.03 -13.89
N PRO A 320 -1.53 -21.70 -14.11
CA PRO A 320 -2.50 -20.85 -13.44
C PRO A 320 -3.97 -21.10 -13.88
N GLU A 321 -4.21 -21.79 -15.01
CA GLU A 321 -5.57 -22.16 -15.42
C GLU A 321 -6.11 -23.35 -14.62
N ASP A 322 -5.22 -24.29 -14.24
CA ASP A 322 -5.55 -25.53 -13.54
C ASP A 322 -5.46 -25.42 -12.01
N VAL A 323 -4.97 -24.31 -11.49
CA VAL A 323 -4.85 -24.11 -10.04
C VAL A 323 -6.19 -23.68 -9.43
N ASP A 324 -6.43 -24.13 -8.20
CA ASP A 324 -7.51 -23.62 -7.38
C ASP A 324 -7.44 -22.08 -7.27
N GLY A 325 -8.57 -21.42 -7.49
CA GLY A 325 -8.64 -19.96 -7.54
C GLY A 325 -8.16 -19.30 -6.24
N ASP A 326 -8.32 -19.96 -5.10
CA ASP A 326 -7.89 -19.42 -3.81
C ASP A 326 -6.38 -19.48 -3.65
N VAL A 327 -5.74 -20.51 -4.18
CA VAL A 327 -4.29 -20.61 -4.24
C VAL A 327 -3.73 -19.55 -5.18
N LEU A 328 -4.37 -19.32 -6.33
CA LEU A 328 -3.97 -18.25 -7.26
C LEU A 328 -4.11 -16.88 -6.63
N LEU A 329 -5.22 -16.65 -5.92
CA LEU A 329 -5.49 -15.39 -5.25
C LEU A 329 -4.51 -15.16 -4.09
N ASP A 330 -4.21 -16.18 -3.27
CA ASP A 330 -3.19 -16.10 -2.20
C ASP A 330 -1.81 -15.78 -2.76
N LEU A 331 -1.43 -16.40 -3.87
CA LEU A 331 -0.17 -16.11 -4.55
C LEU A 331 -0.16 -14.68 -5.10
N TRP A 332 -1.24 -14.26 -5.77
CA TRP A 332 -1.36 -12.91 -6.31
C TRP A 332 -1.22 -11.87 -5.21
N VAL A 333 -1.96 -12.05 -4.10
CA VAL A 333 -1.87 -11.28 -2.85
C VAL A 333 -0.42 -11.17 -2.35
N ALA A 334 0.31 -12.27 -2.31
CA ALA A 334 1.70 -12.27 -1.84
C ALA A 334 2.63 -11.42 -2.73
N VAL A 335 2.48 -11.51 -4.06
CA VAL A 335 3.25 -10.69 -5.02
C VAL A 335 3.00 -9.20 -4.79
N LEU A 336 1.74 -8.90 -4.62
CA LEU A 336 1.17 -7.59 -4.44
C LEU A 336 1.66 -6.93 -3.12
N ASP A 337 1.74 -7.71 -2.04
CA ASP A 337 2.33 -7.31 -0.76
C ASP A 337 3.84 -7.03 -0.87
N VAL A 338 4.61 -7.87 -1.57
CA VAL A 338 6.05 -7.63 -1.84
C VAL A 338 6.26 -6.31 -2.60
N LEU A 339 5.51 -6.09 -3.68
CA LEU A 339 5.60 -4.86 -4.47
C LEU A 339 5.34 -3.62 -3.62
N SER A 340 4.37 -3.70 -2.72
CA SER A 340 4.04 -2.63 -1.78
C SER A 340 5.09 -2.40 -0.70
N ARG A 341 5.97 -3.35 -0.41
CA ARG A 341 7.13 -3.06 0.45
C ARG A 341 8.21 -2.31 -0.32
N GLU A 342 8.41 -2.65 -1.58
CA GLU A 342 9.50 -2.11 -2.39
C GLU A 342 9.30 -0.66 -2.82
N THR A 343 8.08 -0.28 -3.25
CA THR A 343 7.78 1.10 -3.66
C THR A 343 7.99 2.11 -2.52
N TRP A 344 7.76 1.69 -1.29
CA TRP A 344 7.84 2.56 -0.12
C TRP A 344 9.23 2.57 0.55
N ALA A 345 10.05 1.54 0.32
CA ALA A 345 11.45 1.53 0.76
C ALA A 345 12.35 2.49 -0.05
N ARG A 346 11.87 3.03 -1.18
CA ARG A 346 12.60 3.99 -2.01
C ARG A 346 12.68 5.34 -1.27
N PRO A 347 13.87 5.82 -0.86
CA PRO A 347 13.99 7.14 -0.27
C PRO A 347 13.53 8.19 -1.27
N ALA A 348 12.78 9.21 -0.82
CA ALA A 348 12.29 10.32 -1.64
C ALA A 348 13.38 11.15 -2.38
N ALA A 349 14.66 10.78 -2.24
CA ALA A 349 15.81 11.49 -2.79
C ALA A 349 15.94 11.37 -4.32
N THR A 350 15.38 10.34 -4.97
CA THR A 350 15.54 10.16 -6.44
C THR A 350 14.51 10.92 -7.29
N ALA A 351 13.42 11.43 -6.69
CA ALA A 351 12.42 12.20 -7.44
C ALA A 351 12.99 13.54 -7.95
N SER A 352 14.01 14.10 -7.28
CA SER A 352 14.69 15.32 -7.72
C SER A 352 15.64 15.12 -8.90
N GLU A 353 16.18 13.91 -9.11
CA GLU A 353 17.13 13.64 -10.19
C GLU A 353 16.43 13.30 -11.51
N ASN A 354 15.28 12.63 -11.47
CA ASN A 354 14.50 12.30 -12.68
C ASN A 354 13.75 13.52 -13.26
N SER A 355 13.32 14.49 -12.43
CA SER A 355 12.77 15.76 -12.96
C SER A 355 13.83 16.64 -13.63
N ALA A 356 15.11 16.56 -13.22
CA ALA A 356 16.19 17.29 -13.87
C ALA A 356 16.60 16.69 -15.22
N LEU A 357 16.48 15.36 -15.38
CA LEU A 357 16.75 14.68 -16.64
C LEU A 357 15.63 14.90 -17.68
N ASN A 358 14.37 14.97 -17.26
CA ASN A 358 13.24 15.22 -18.18
C ASN A 358 13.09 16.69 -18.61
N ALA A 359 13.58 17.65 -17.83
CA ALA A 359 13.58 19.07 -18.21
C ALA A 359 14.66 19.42 -19.27
N GLY A 360 15.67 18.56 -19.47
CA GLY A 360 16.78 18.79 -20.39
C GLY A 360 16.50 18.45 -21.86
N SER A 361 15.42 17.73 -22.15
CA SER A 361 15.12 17.22 -23.51
C SER A 361 14.06 18.02 -24.28
N ALA A 362 13.51 19.10 -23.70
CA ALA A 362 12.47 19.92 -24.33
C ALA A 362 12.98 21.19 -25.06
N LEU A 363 14.30 21.32 -25.28
CA LEU A 363 14.89 22.42 -26.05
C LEU A 363 15.75 21.86 -27.19
N ASN A 364 15.08 21.41 -28.24
CA ASN A 364 15.52 21.47 -29.64
C ASN A 364 14.45 20.74 -30.46
N TRP A 365 13.43 21.48 -30.90
CA TRP A 365 12.81 21.49 -32.24
C TRP A 365 11.78 22.61 -32.27
#